data_AF-A0AAD7Z952-F1
#
_entry.id   AF-A0AAD7Z952-F1
#
_cell.length_a   1.000
_cell.length_b   1.000
_cell.length_c   1.000
_cell.angle_alpha   90.00
_cell.angle_beta   90.00
_cell.angle_gamma   90.00
#
_symmetry.space_group_name_H-M   'P 1'
#
loop_
_entity.id
_entity.type
_entity.pdbx_description
1 polymer ?
#
loop_
_entity_poly.entity_id
_entity_poly.type
_entity_poly.pdbx_seq_one_letter_code
_entity_poly.pdbx_strand_id
1 'polypeptide(L)'
;MAAKTHVDSSVGERRLRPIYALQEADKVLKKQPNFQCAKVLKALALLRLGKEDECIQLLDVVRAEVPCDDSTLQAMTICYREIHNPERICEIYEAATKKEPNNEELLTHLFMSYVRVADYKKQQQTAMALYKLKPKNPYYFWAVMSVVMQAYKADDKLAKTVVLPLAERMVKKFVNEGKIEAEQEVQLYLMILEMQGKFEEALQVVEGPLGEKLVSYVFVPLKRASLLMKLERWQDSNILFKLLLREDLDRWSYYVDYFTSALALMDSDSSVEMCKDFLSLVLSENEALSRKLRGPYLAYLELYRRLHERGDKPEQVLGDIMELLMRYIDNFGDKPCCVSDLKIFLPLIPSNRTKDFIHRVNESIGLKEGELPTSVKQMQQHISSVQLSRCVGCHMDLSVSDKLALASSLLQFYDHGHTFNRDTLHTEFACNDPYALLAAHILYDVWVETGTSQHIYDAILVLEYALTISPSNFHVKLLLLRFYSILGAGGAAHRTYELLDVKHMQLDSLGYYHCNNIFVTGQFTATSALYEATLKFFTANYKDSVDHLTFSYKFGSFLKIEEFVEFRERLNNSLHYALVTVERMLLELLASKNFSETVKYIEGMDITPDRDTIDWDNLQDNRDLQVIVSWDPHL
;
A
#
# COMPACT_ATOMS: atom_id res chain seq x y z
N MET A 1 29.10 -32.20 22.49
CA MET A 1 29.72 -31.02 23.14
C MET A 1 30.31 -30.15 22.05
N ALA A 2 29.55 -29.16 21.58
CA ALA A 2 30.01 -28.20 20.59
C ALA A 2 30.36 -26.90 21.32
N ALA A 3 31.60 -26.45 21.19
CA ALA A 3 32.06 -25.19 21.77
C ALA A 3 31.34 -24.03 21.06
N LYS A 4 30.49 -23.32 21.81
CA LYS A 4 29.97 -22.00 21.43
C LYS A 4 31.11 -20.99 21.58
N THR A 5 31.77 -20.64 20.49
CA THR A 5 32.55 -19.40 20.41
C THR A 5 31.55 -18.24 20.39
N HIS A 6 31.29 -17.68 21.57
CA HIS A 6 30.66 -16.38 21.72
C HIS A 6 31.66 -15.35 21.17
N VAL A 7 31.46 -14.92 19.92
CA VAL A 7 32.15 -13.75 19.39
C VAL A 7 31.52 -12.54 20.08
N ASP A 8 32.31 -11.86 20.89
CA ASP A 8 31.96 -10.68 21.66
C ASP A 8 31.52 -9.55 20.71
N SER A 9 30.22 -9.27 20.67
CA SER A 9 29.58 -8.26 19.81
C SER A 9 30.10 -6.84 20.06
N SER A 10 30.68 -6.59 21.24
CA SER A 10 31.29 -5.30 21.62
C SER A 10 32.57 -4.97 20.83
N VAL A 11 33.28 -5.98 20.30
CA VAL A 11 34.50 -5.80 19.50
C VAL A 11 34.16 -5.45 18.05
N GLY A 12 33.01 -5.92 17.54
CA GLY A 12 32.47 -5.55 16.23
C GLY A 12 32.07 -4.08 16.18
N GLU A 13 31.36 -3.59 17.19
CA GLU A 13 30.92 -2.19 17.28
C GLU A 13 32.08 -1.19 17.42
N ARG A 14 33.17 -1.56 18.09
CA ARG A 14 34.36 -0.69 18.21
C ARG A 14 35.10 -0.51 16.88
N ARG A 15 35.07 -1.50 15.97
CA ARG A 15 35.71 -1.43 14.64
C ARG A 15 34.91 -0.66 13.59
N LEU A 16 33.63 -0.37 13.87
CA LEU A 16 32.70 0.27 12.92
C LEU A 16 32.66 1.80 13.01
N ARG A 17 33.43 2.43 13.90
CA ARG A 17 33.46 3.91 13.95
C ARG A 17 34.19 4.45 12.71
N PRO A 18 33.59 5.42 11.97
CA PRO A 18 34.23 6.04 10.79
C PRO A 18 35.65 6.55 11.05
N ILE A 19 35.95 6.96 12.29
CA ILE A 19 37.27 7.44 12.71
C ILE A 19 38.35 6.34 12.60
N TYR A 20 38.05 5.09 12.93
CA TYR A 20 39.02 4.00 12.79
C TYR A 20 39.23 3.61 11.33
N ALA A 21 38.15 3.60 10.54
CA ALA A 21 38.24 3.40 9.10
C ALA A 21 39.12 4.47 8.44
N LEU A 22 38.99 5.74 8.86
CA LEU A 22 39.84 6.84 8.41
C LEU A 22 41.32 6.59 8.77
N GLN A 23 41.60 6.20 10.01
CA GLN A 23 42.96 5.92 10.47
C GLN A 23 43.62 4.76 9.72
N GLU A 24 42.88 3.67 9.48
CA GLU A 24 43.38 2.52 8.72
C GLU A 24 43.59 2.88 7.24
N ALA A 25 42.67 3.63 6.63
CA ALA A 25 42.84 4.13 5.27
C ALA A 25 44.08 5.02 5.15
N ASP A 26 44.33 5.91 6.12
CA ASP A 26 45.54 6.74 6.16
C ASP A 26 46.82 5.90 6.34
N LYS A 27 46.79 4.84 7.15
CA LYS A 27 47.93 3.91 7.29
C LYS A 27 48.25 3.21 5.98
N VAL A 28 47.22 2.78 5.24
CA VAL A 28 47.38 2.15 3.92
C VAL A 28 47.93 3.15 2.92
N LEU A 29 47.38 4.37 2.86
CA LEU A 29 47.83 5.42 1.94
C LEU A 29 49.24 5.92 2.24
N LYS A 30 49.70 5.87 3.49
CA LYS A 30 51.13 6.12 3.83
C LYS A 30 52.07 5.10 3.19
N LYS A 31 51.64 3.84 3.06
CA LYS A 31 52.45 2.77 2.44
C LYS A 31 52.26 2.72 0.93
N GLN A 32 51.05 2.99 0.45
CA GLN A 32 50.65 2.91 -0.95
C GLN A 32 49.82 4.16 -1.33
N PRO A 33 50.46 5.31 -1.62
CA PRO A 33 49.76 6.56 -1.89
C PRO A 33 48.81 6.52 -3.10
N ASN A 34 49.08 5.63 -4.06
CA ASN A 34 48.32 5.49 -5.31
C ASN A 34 47.22 4.43 -5.23
N PHE A 35 46.96 3.82 -4.06
CA PHE A 35 45.93 2.79 -3.95
C PHE A 35 44.53 3.42 -3.96
N GLN A 36 43.88 3.38 -5.12
CA GLN A 36 42.61 4.05 -5.42
C GLN A 36 41.50 3.65 -4.45
N CYS A 37 41.29 2.34 -4.23
CA CYS A 37 40.27 1.84 -3.32
C CYS A 37 40.44 2.40 -1.89
N ALA A 38 41.66 2.49 -1.36
CA ALA A 38 41.90 3.11 -0.05
C ALA A 38 41.60 4.61 -0.01
N LYS A 39 41.85 5.35 -1.11
CA LYS A 39 41.43 6.76 -1.22
C LYS A 39 39.91 6.88 -1.15
N VAL A 40 39.17 6.01 -1.86
CA VAL A 40 37.70 6.04 -1.84
C VAL A 40 37.14 5.62 -0.48
N LEU A 41 37.72 4.60 0.17
CA LEU A 41 37.32 4.21 1.53
C LEU A 41 37.59 5.32 2.55
N LYS A 42 38.67 6.10 2.37
CA LYS A 42 38.91 7.32 3.13
C LYS A 42 37.81 8.36 2.87
N ALA A 43 37.40 8.56 1.63
CA ALA A 43 36.31 9.47 1.27
C ALA A 43 34.99 9.05 1.93
N LEU A 44 34.67 7.76 1.92
CA LEU A 44 33.50 7.21 2.60
C LEU A 44 33.56 7.45 4.12
N ALA A 45 34.71 7.25 4.75
CA ALA A 45 34.89 7.53 6.17
C ALA A 45 34.69 9.02 6.50
N LEU A 46 35.17 9.93 5.65
CA LEU A 46 34.97 11.38 5.79
C LEU A 46 33.49 11.77 5.63
N LEU A 47 32.79 11.17 4.66
CA LEU A 47 31.36 11.38 4.46
C LEU A 47 30.56 10.98 5.71
N ARG A 48 30.85 9.82 6.30
CA ARG A 48 30.23 9.34 7.54
C ARG A 48 30.56 10.20 8.76
N LEU A 49 31.58 11.05 8.69
CA LEU A 49 31.93 12.05 9.71
C LEU A 49 31.30 13.42 9.45
N GLY A 50 30.46 13.56 8.42
CA GLY A 50 29.82 14.83 8.04
C GLY A 50 30.73 15.78 7.25
N LYS A 51 31.87 15.30 6.73
CA LYS A 51 32.82 16.10 5.95
C LYS A 51 32.61 15.85 4.45
N GLU A 52 31.48 16.33 3.94
CA GLU A 52 31.06 16.08 2.57
C GLU A 52 31.99 16.71 1.53
N ASP A 53 32.41 17.97 1.72
CA ASP A 53 33.33 18.65 0.80
C ASP A 53 34.66 17.91 0.62
N GLU A 54 35.25 17.42 1.72
CA GLU A 54 36.49 16.64 1.67
C GLU A 54 36.29 15.28 0.98
N CYS A 55 35.10 14.68 1.12
CA CYS A 55 34.72 13.45 0.42
C CYS A 55 34.67 13.69 -1.10
N ILE A 56 33.95 14.72 -1.54
CA ILE A 56 33.77 15.06 -2.96
C ILE A 56 35.13 15.33 -3.62
N GLN A 57 35.99 16.13 -2.97
CA GLN A 57 37.34 16.42 -3.48
C GLN A 57 38.15 15.15 -3.71
N LEU A 58 38.08 14.19 -2.79
CA LEU A 58 38.83 12.94 -2.91
C LEU A 58 38.24 12.01 -3.98
N LEU A 59 36.91 11.97 -4.11
CA LEU A 59 36.23 11.25 -5.18
C LEU A 59 36.59 11.79 -6.57
N ASP A 60 36.68 13.12 -6.72
CA ASP A 60 37.05 13.76 -7.97
C ASP A 60 38.48 13.41 -8.41
N VAL A 61 39.42 13.36 -7.45
CA VAL A 61 40.81 12.92 -7.71
C VAL A 61 40.83 11.49 -8.24
N VAL A 62 40.13 10.56 -7.58
CA VAL A 62 40.10 9.15 -8.01
C VAL A 62 39.38 9.00 -9.35
N ARG A 63 38.29 9.72 -9.56
CA ARG A 63 37.54 9.70 -10.82
C ARG A 63 38.41 10.11 -12.01
N ALA A 64 39.26 11.12 -11.85
CA ALA A 64 40.17 11.57 -12.90
C ALA A 64 41.17 10.48 -13.35
N GLU A 65 41.47 9.50 -12.50
CA GLU A 65 42.35 8.37 -12.81
C GLU A 65 41.65 7.24 -13.60
N VAL A 66 40.32 7.32 -13.78
CA VAL A 66 39.48 6.33 -14.50
C VAL A 66 39.71 4.90 -13.99
N PRO A 67 39.24 4.59 -12.75
CA PRO A 67 39.36 3.26 -12.18
C PRO A 67 38.52 2.25 -12.95
N CYS A 68 39.03 1.02 -13.10
CA CYS A 68 38.32 -0.09 -13.72
C CYS A 68 38.08 -1.26 -12.74
N ASP A 69 38.70 -1.25 -11.56
CA ASP A 69 38.53 -2.31 -10.60
C ASP A 69 37.20 -2.19 -9.85
N ASP A 70 36.53 -3.33 -9.66
CA ASP A 70 35.21 -3.38 -9.03
C ASP A 70 35.23 -2.79 -7.61
N SER A 71 36.27 -3.08 -6.81
CA SER A 71 36.32 -2.63 -5.42
C SER A 71 36.29 -1.11 -5.26
N THR A 72 37.05 -0.38 -6.11
CA THR A 72 37.05 1.08 -6.13
C THR A 72 35.71 1.60 -6.64
N LEU A 73 35.19 1.07 -7.75
CA LEU A 73 33.94 1.53 -8.36
C LEU A 73 32.72 1.29 -7.46
N GLN A 74 32.62 0.17 -6.76
CA GLN A 74 31.58 -0.09 -5.77
C GLN A 74 31.67 0.89 -4.60
N ALA A 75 32.87 1.14 -4.07
CA ALA A 75 33.06 2.10 -2.99
C ALA A 75 32.66 3.52 -3.43
N MET A 76 32.97 3.91 -4.67
CA MET A 76 32.53 5.21 -5.23
C MET A 76 31.01 5.26 -5.40
N THR A 77 30.40 4.16 -5.85
CA THR A 77 28.94 4.03 -6.00
C THR A 77 28.24 4.22 -4.65
N ILE A 78 28.77 3.66 -3.56
CA ILE A 78 28.23 3.86 -2.21
C ILE A 78 28.31 5.35 -1.81
N CYS A 79 29.45 6.01 -2.04
CA CYS A 79 29.61 7.42 -1.70
C CYS A 79 28.62 8.31 -2.48
N TYR A 80 28.54 8.15 -3.81
CA TYR A 80 27.64 8.95 -4.64
C TYR A 80 26.16 8.71 -4.31
N ARG A 81 25.78 7.48 -3.92
CA ARG A 81 24.42 7.18 -3.43
C ARG A 81 24.12 7.89 -2.11
N GLU A 82 25.10 8.02 -1.23
CA GLU A 82 24.93 8.72 0.05
C GLU A 82 24.84 10.23 -0.09
N ILE A 83 25.56 10.81 -1.06
CA ILE A 83 25.56 12.23 -1.44
C ILE A 83 24.37 12.59 -2.34
N HIS A 84 23.46 11.65 -2.63
CA HIS A 84 22.29 11.87 -3.48
C HIS A 84 22.62 12.33 -4.91
N ASN A 85 23.74 11.85 -5.48
CA ASN A 85 24.19 12.20 -6.83
C ASN A 85 24.39 10.96 -7.73
N PRO A 86 23.29 10.27 -8.12
CA PRO A 86 23.37 9.04 -8.91
C PRO A 86 23.90 9.23 -10.34
N GLU A 87 23.89 10.45 -10.88
CA GLU A 87 24.41 10.75 -12.22
C GLU A 87 25.92 10.50 -12.31
N ARG A 88 26.67 10.80 -11.25
CA ARG A 88 28.12 10.52 -11.19
C ARG A 88 28.44 9.03 -11.26
N ILE A 89 27.52 8.17 -10.79
CA ILE A 89 27.67 6.71 -10.92
C ILE A 89 27.65 6.32 -12.40
N CYS A 90 26.81 6.97 -13.22
CA CYS A 90 26.80 6.73 -14.66
C CYS A 90 28.14 7.15 -15.29
N GLU A 91 28.66 8.33 -14.96
CA GLU A 91 29.92 8.85 -15.51
C GLU A 91 31.12 7.91 -15.25
N ILE A 92 31.26 7.39 -14.02
CA ILE A 92 32.41 6.52 -13.67
C ILE A 92 32.35 5.20 -14.45
N TYR A 93 31.17 4.60 -14.60
CA TYR A 93 31.03 3.35 -15.35
C TYR A 93 31.06 3.58 -16.86
N GLU A 94 30.63 4.73 -17.38
CA GLU A 94 30.83 5.13 -18.78
C GLU A 94 32.33 5.25 -19.10
N ALA A 95 33.13 5.81 -18.19
CA ALA A 95 34.58 5.94 -18.38
C ALA A 95 35.29 4.58 -18.28
N ALA A 96 34.90 3.75 -17.30
CA ALA A 96 35.46 2.40 -17.13
C ALA A 96 35.16 1.49 -18.32
N THR A 97 33.92 1.49 -18.82
CA THR A 97 33.52 0.68 -19.99
C THR A 97 34.16 1.16 -21.29
N LYS A 98 34.45 2.47 -21.45
CA LYS A 98 35.24 2.96 -22.59
C LYS A 98 36.68 2.44 -22.57
N LYS A 99 37.27 2.30 -21.38
CA LYS A 99 38.63 1.77 -21.19
C LYS A 99 38.69 0.25 -21.35
N GLU A 100 37.68 -0.46 -20.88
CA GLU A 100 37.54 -1.93 -20.99
C GLU A 100 36.20 -2.35 -21.62
N PRO A 101 36.02 -2.20 -22.94
CA PRO A 101 34.73 -2.41 -23.61
C PRO A 101 34.24 -3.86 -23.65
N ASN A 102 35.14 -4.83 -23.41
CA ASN A 102 34.83 -6.26 -23.43
C ASN A 102 34.53 -6.83 -22.04
N ASN A 103 34.41 -5.98 -21.01
CA ASN A 103 34.15 -6.39 -19.63
C ASN A 103 32.63 -6.47 -19.36
N GLU A 104 32.11 -7.69 -19.20
CA GLU A 104 30.69 -7.98 -18.97
C GLU A 104 30.18 -7.38 -17.65
N GLU A 105 30.99 -7.39 -16.59
CA GLU A 105 30.62 -6.87 -15.28
C GLU A 105 30.49 -5.34 -15.31
N LEU A 106 31.45 -4.64 -15.92
CA LEU A 106 31.39 -3.18 -16.06
C LEU A 106 30.18 -2.72 -16.88
N LEU A 107 29.86 -3.43 -17.98
CA LEU A 107 28.65 -3.14 -18.77
C LEU A 107 27.37 -3.44 -18.00
N THR A 108 27.35 -4.49 -17.17
CA THR A 108 26.22 -4.81 -16.30
C THR A 108 26.04 -3.70 -15.25
N HIS A 109 27.11 -3.23 -14.62
CA HIS A 109 27.04 -2.13 -13.66
C HIS A 109 26.64 -0.80 -14.31
N LEU A 110 27.11 -0.53 -15.54
CA LEU A 110 26.67 0.62 -16.33
C LEU A 110 25.18 0.54 -16.67
N PHE A 111 24.67 -0.63 -17.05
CA PHE A 111 23.22 -0.80 -17.24
C PHE A 111 22.47 -0.48 -15.95
N MET A 112 22.92 -1.04 -14.81
CA MET A 112 22.28 -0.82 -13.52
C MET A 112 22.36 0.63 -13.07
N SER A 113 23.43 1.38 -13.37
CA SER A 113 23.48 2.82 -13.06
C SER A 113 22.44 3.61 -13.87
N TYR A 114 22.23 3.28 -15.15
CA TYR A 114 21.15 3.88 -15.93
C TYR A 114 19.75 3.50 -15.45
N VAL A 115 19.56 2.30 -14.86
CA VAL A 115 18.32 1.94 -14.17
C VAL A 115 18.04 2.90 -13.01
N ARG A 116 19.07 3.25 -12.23
CA ARG A 116 18.92 4.15 -11.07
C ARG A 116 18.43 5.55 -11.45
N VAL A 117 19.00 6.12 -12.51
CA VAL A 117 18.62 7.46 -13.01
C VAL A 117 17.45 7.42 -14.01
N ALA A 118 16.85 6.25 -14.25
CA ALA A 118 15.75 6.07 -15.19
C ALA A 118 16.03 6.59 -16.62
N ASP A 119 17.27 6.44 -17.10
CA ASP A 119 17.67 6.71 -18.49
C ASP A 119 17.44 5.47 -19.37
N TYR A 120 16.18 5.29 -19.77
CA TYR A 120 15.74 4.09 -20.49
C TYR A 120 16.35 3.96 -21.90
N LYS A 121 16.78 5.07 -22.51
CA LYS A 121 17.43 5.05 -23.82
C LYS A 121 18.85 4.50 -23.71
N LYS A 122 19.62 4.96 -22.73
CA LYS A 122 20.96 4.41 -22.47
C LYS A 122 20.88 2.98 -21.93
N GLN A 123 19.88 2.64 -21.13
CA GLN A 123 19.63 1.24 -20.71
C GLN A 123 19.48 0.31 -21.92
N GLN A 124 18.63 0.66 -22.89
CA GLN A 124 18.45 -0.13 -24.13
C GLN A 124 19.78 -0.31 -24.88
N GLN A 125 20.54 0.78 -25.08
CA GLN A 125 21.80 0.74 -25.82
C GLN A 125 22.83 -0.16 -25.13
N THR A 126 22.99 -0.02 -23.81
CA THR A 126 23.93 -0.82 -23.02
C THR A 126 23.51 -2.28 -22.95
N ALA A 127 22.22 -2.58 -22.78
CA ALA A 127 21.70 -3.95 -22.78
C ALA A 127 21.94 -4.64 -24.13
N MET A 128 21.75 -3.93 -25.25
CA MET A 128 22.07 -4.46 -26.58
C MET A 128 23.58 -4.66 -26.80
N ALA A 129 24.43 -3.79 -26.26
CA ALA A 129 25.88 -3.98 -26.29
C ALA A 129 26.30 -5.22 -25.47
N LEU A 130 25.70 -5.39 -24.29
CA LEU A 130 25.91 -6.54 -23.41
C LEU A 130 25.48 -7.84 -24.09
N TYR A 131 24.32 -7.86 -24.76
CA TYR A 131 23.85 -9.01 -25.54
C TYR A 131 24.78 -9.34 -26.72
N LYS A 132 25.34 -8.33 -27.42
CA LYS A 132 26.32 -8.55 -28.50
C LYS A 132 27.63 -9.15 -27.98
N LEU A 133 28.08 -8.71 -26.80
CA LEU A 133 29.28 -9.24 -26.15
C LEU A 133 29.06 -10.68 -25.65
N LYS A 134 27.90 -10.93 -25.04
CA LYS A 134 27.49 -12.22 -24.47
C LYS A 134 26.01 -12.47 -24.80
N PRO A 135 25.68 -13.37 -25.74
CA PRO A 135 24.31 -13.56 -26.20
C PRO A 135 23.47 -14.39 -25.22
N LYS A 136 23.25 -13.86 -24.01
CA LYS A 136 22.35 -14.42 -23.00
C LYS A 136 20.97 -13.79 -23.13
N ASN A 137 19.91 -14.60 -23.12
CA ASN A 137 18.53 -14.13 -23.22
C ASN A 137 18.18 -12.97 -22.26
N PRO A 138 18.51 -13.03 -20.95
CA PRO A 138 18.19 -11.95 -20.02
C PRO A 138 18.64 -10.56 -20.48
N TYR A 139 19.84 -10.44 -21.08
CA TYR A 139 20.35 -9.15 -21.56
C TYR A 139 19.54 -8.60 -22.74
N TYR A 140 19.04 -9.48 -23.61
CA TYR A 140 18.14 -9.06 -24.67
C TYR A 140 16.80 -8.58 -24.10
N PHE A 141 16.25 -9.31 -23.13
CA PHE A 141 14.99 -8.94 -22.49
C PHE A 141 15.11 -7.71 -21.57
N TRP A 142 16.29 -7.42 -21.02
CA TRP A 142 16.58 -6.12 -20.42
C TRP A 142 16.45 -4.99 -21.44
N ALA A 143 16.94 -5.17 -22.66
CA ALA A 143 16.78 -4.19 -23.72
C ALA A 143 15.29 -4.03 -24.10
N VAL A 144 14.55 -5.14 -24.25
CA VAL A 144 13.10 -5.11 -24.52
C VAL A 144 12.36 -4.32 -23.43
N MET A 145 12.60 -4.66 -22.15
CA MET A 145 11.96 -3.97 -21.03
C MET A 145 12.35 -2.48 -20.98
N SER A 146 13.60 -2.14 -21.33
CA SER A 146 14.02 -0.73 -21.43
C SER A 146 13.27 0.02 -22.54
N VAL A 147 12.93 -0.65 -23.65
CA VAL A 147 12.07 -0.07 -24.69
C VAL A 147 10.64 0.11 -24.18
N VAL A 148 10.11 -0.84 -23.41
CA VAL A 148 8.80 -0.71 -22.77
C VAL A 148 8.77 0.49 -21.81
N MET A 149 9.81 0.68 -20.99
CA MET A 149 9.90 1.84 -20.11
C MET A 149 10.08 3.17 -20.85
N GLN A 150 10.68 3.17 -22.06
CA GLN A 150 10.66 4.35 -22.93
C GLN A 150 9.24 4.68 -23.40
N ALA A 151 8.39 3.68 -23.65
CA ALA A 151 6.99 3.91 -24.01
C ALA A 151 6.22 4.53 -22.84
N TYR A 152 6.50 4.09 -21.61
CA TYR A 152 5.88 4.63 -20.39
C TYR A 152 6.13 6.13 -20.19
N LYS A 153 7.34 6.62 -20.50
CA LYS A 153 7.69 8.06 -20.41
C LYS A 153 7.32 8.87 -21.66
N ALA A 154 6.99 8.22 -22.76
CA ALA A 154 6.72 8.90 -24.03
C ALA A 154 5.26 9.36 -24.10
N ASP A 155 5.00 10.36 -24.95
CA ASP A 155 3.62 10.71 -25.32
C ASP A 155 2.89 9.49 -25.89
N ASP A 156 1.60 9.35 -25.58
CA ASP A 156 0.76 8.19 -25.93
C ASP A 156 0.85 7.82 -27.43
N LYS A 157 0.91 8.84 -28.30
CA LYS A 157 1.07 8.65 -29.74
C LYS A 157 2.40 7.98 -30.09
N LEU A 158 3.51 8.45 -29.52
CA LEU A 158 4.84 7.89 -29.80
C LEU A 158 4.98 6.49 -29.20
N ALA A 159 4.47 6.29 -27.98
CA ALA A 159 4.42 5.01 -27.29
C ALA A 159 3.74 3.94 -28.14
N LYS A 160 2.52 4.21 -28.62
CA LYS A 160 1.71 3.26 -29.39
C LYS A 160 2.18 3.05 -30.83
N THR A 161 2.69 4.08 -31.51
CA THR A 161 2.99 3.99 -32.95
C THR A 161 4.41 3.53 -33.26
N VAL A 162 5.38 3.75 -32.37
CA VAL A 162 6.80 3.47 -32.65
C VAL A 162 7.41 2.55 -31.60
N VAL A 163 7.27 2.88 -30.32
CA VAL A 163 8.06 2.25 -29.25
C VAL A 163 7.54 0.85 -28.90
N LEU A 164 6.25 0.69 -28.64
CA LEU A 164 5.66 -0.62 -28.35
C LEU A 164 5.73 -1.59 -29.55
N PRO A 165 5.48 -1.17 -30.81
CA PRO A 165 5.70 -2.04 -31.97
C PRO A 165 7.17 -2.46 -32.16
N LEU A 166 8.13 -1.65 -31.72
CA LEU A 166 9.54 -2.06 -31.69
C LEU A 166 9.76 -3.16 -30.64
N ALA A 167 9.26 -2.98 -29.41
CA ALA A 167 9.37 -3.98 -28.36
C ALA A 167 8.73 -5.32 -28.79
N GLU A 168 7.55 -5.27 -29.39
CA GLU A 168 6.88 -6.46 -29.92
C GLU A 168 7.70 -7.17 -30.99
N ARG A 169 8.24 -6.44 -31.97
CA ARG A 169 9.11 -7.03 -33.01
C ARG A 169 10.35 -7.69 -32.42
N MET A 170 10.93 -7.08 -31.38
CA MET A 170 12.08 -7.66 -30.68
C MET A 170 11.74 -9.00 -30.04
N VAL A 171 10.57 -9.12 -29.40
CA VAL A 171 10.12 -10.37 -28.78
C VAL A 171 9.68 -11.40 -29.83
N LYS A 172 8.90 -10.99 -30.85
CA LYS A 172 8.45 -11.87 -31.95
C LYS A 172 9.63 -12.54 -32.66
N LYS A 173 10.78 -11.88 -32.77
CA LYS A 173 12.01 -12.51 -33.28
C LYS A 173 12.39 -13.76 -32.48
N PHE A 174 12.40 -13.68 -31.15
CA PHE A 174 12.74 -14.81 -30.28
C PHE A 174 11.65 -15.89 -30.27
N VAL A 175 10.39 -15.48 -30.36
CA VAL A 175 9.26 -16.41 -30.53
C VAL A 175 9.43 -17.23 -31.81
N ASN A 176 9.68 -16.57 -32.95
CA ASN A 176 9.83 -17.23 -34.24
C ASN A 176 11.09 -18.11 -34.32
N GLU A 177 12.16 -17.75 -33.61
CA GLU A 177 13.39 -18.53 -33.52
C GLU A 177 13.30 -19.68 -32.49
N GLY A 178 12.19 -19.81 -31.76
CA GLY A 178 12.03 -20.83 -30.70
C GLY A 178 12.95 -20.62 -29.50
N LYS A 179 13.42 -19.38 -29.29
CA LYS A 179 14.42 -19.00 -28.27
C LYS A 179 13.82 -18.43 -26.99
N ILE A 180 12.50 -18.49 -26.82
CA ILE A 180 11.88 -18.18 -25.53
C ILE A 180 12.21 -19.33 -24.59
N GLU A 181 12.86 -19.06 -23.47
CA GLU A 181 13.36 -20.05 -22.51
C GLU A 181 12.63 -19.97 -21.17
N ALA A 182 12.11 -18.79 -20.79
CA ALA A 182 11.61 -18.54 -19.45
C ALA A 182 10.20 -17.92 -19.42
N GLU A 183 9.48 -18.14 -18.32
CA GLU A 183 8.12 -17.59 -18.11
C GLU A 183 8.11 -16.05 -18.18
N GLN A 184 9.14 -15.40 -17.63
CA GLN A 184 9.26 -13.95 -17.56
C GLN A 184 9.26 -13.30 -18.96
N GLU A 185 9.79 -14.01 -19.96
CA GLU A 185 9.83 -13.56 -21.35
C GLU A 185 8.43 -13.61 -21.99
N VAL A 186 7.64 -14.64 -21.66
CA VAL A 186 6.23 -14.75 -22.07
C VAL A 186 5.38 -13.69 -21.36
N GLN A 187 5.61 -13.47 -20.07
CA GLN A 187 4.93 -12.42 -19.31
C GLN A 187 5.21 -11.02 -19.87
N LEU A 188 6.46 -10.72 -20.21
CA LEU A 188 6.81 -9.46 -20.87
C LEU A 188 6.16 -9.34 -22.25
N TYR A 189 6.05 -10.44 -23.00
CA TYR A 189 5.35 -10.43 -24.28
C TYR A 189 3.87 -10.09 -24.13
N LEU A 190 3.19 -10.73 -23.18
CA LEU A 190 1.78 -10.45 -22.86
C LEU A 190 1.57 -8.99 -22.45
N MET A 191 2.44 -8.46 -21.58
CA MET A 191 2.43 -7.05 -21.18
C MET A 191 2.51 -6.13 -22.41
N ILE A 192 3.44 -6.37 -23.33
CA ILE A 192 3.60 -5.57 -24.56
C ILE A 192 2.36 -5.63 -25.46
N LEU A 193 1.74 -6.80 -25.61
CA LEU A 193 0.52 -6.95 -26.41
C LEU A 193 -0.66 -6.21 -25.78
N GLU A 194 -0.81 -6.28 -24.46
CA GLU A 194 -1.86 -5.58 -23.74
C GLU A 194 -1.71 -4.07 -23.75
N MET A 195 -0.49 -3.55 -23.59
CA MET A 195 -0.22 -2.10 -23.72
C MET A 195 -0.56 -1.57 -25.12
N GLN A 196 -0.54 -2.44 -26.14
CA GLN A 196 -0.95 -2.10 -27.51
C GLN A 196 -2.44 -2.34 -27.79
N GLY A 197 -3.19 -2.90 -26.84
CA GLY A 197 -4.59 -3.29 -27.06
C GLY A 197 -4.77 -4.52 -27.96
N LYS A 198 -3.70 -5.30 -28.21
CA LYS A 198 -3.73 -6.50 -29.06
C LYS A 198 -4.20 -7.72 -28.26
N PHE A 199 -5.40 -7.65 -27.71
CA PHE A 199 -5.92 -8.66 -26.79
C PHE A 199 -6.14 -10.03 -27.44
N GLU A 200 -6.49 -10.06 -28.73
CA GLU A 200 -6.68 -11.32 -29.47
C GLU A 200 -5.35 -12.06 -29.66
N GLU A 201 -4.28 -11.35 -30.02
CA GLU A 201 -2.93 -11.92 -30.09
C GLU A 201 -2.46 -12.39 -28.71
N ALA A 202 -2.76 -11.63 -27.66
CA ALA A 202 -2.41 -12.02 -26.29
C ALA A 202 -3.16 -13.30 -25.86
N LEU A 203 -4.44 -13.44 -26.23
CA LEU A 203 -5.21 -14.65 -25.96
C LEU A 203 -4.61 -15.87 -26.66
N GLN A 204 -4.21 -15.73 -27.94
CA GLN A 204 -3.53 -16.78 -28.69
C GLN A 204 -2.19 -17.20 -28.06
N VAL A 205 -1.46 -16.26 -27.44
CA VAL A 205 -0.22 -16.57 -26.70
C VAL A 205 -0.52 -17.42 -25.48
N VAL A 206 -1.57 -17.07 -24.72
CA VAL A 206 -1.99 -17.80 -23.51
C VAL A 206 -2.54 -19.19 -23.85
N GLU A 207 -3.31 -19.32 -24.94
CA GLU A 207 -3.91 -20.59 -25.38
C GLU A 207 -2.97 -21.45 -26.24
N GLY A 208 -1.85 -20.89 -26.69
CA GLY A 208 -0.87 -21.55 -27.56
C GLY A 208 0.34 -22.15 -26.81
N PRO A 209 1.37 -22.61 -27.56
CA PRO A 209 2.55 -23.28 -26.98
C PRO A 209 3.37 -22.44 -26.01
N LEU A 210 3.31 -21.11 -26.12
CA LEU A 210 3.98 -20.22 -25.17
C LEU A 210 3.25 -20.20 -23.81
N GLY A 211 1.94 -20.43 -23.79
CA GLY A 211 1.15 -20.55 -22.58
C GLY A 211 1.57 -21.73 -21.71
N GLU A 212 2.04 -22.83 -22.31
CA GLU A 212 2.56 -24.00 -21.59
C GLU A 212 3.81 -23.68 -20.75
N LYS A 213 4.53 -22.59 -21.08
CA LYS A 213 5.71 -22.14 -20.33
C LYS A 213 5.35 -21.29 -19.11
N LEU A 214 4.09 -20.86 -18.97
CA LEU A 214 3.62 -20.14 -17.80
C LEU A 214 3.42 -21.17 -16.68
N VAL A 215 4.28 -21.14 -15.66
CA VAL A 215 4.32 -22.18 -14.61
C VAL A 215 3.15 -22.02 -13.63
N SER A 216 2.59 -20.80 -13.52
CA SER A 216 1.48 -20.53 -12.60
C SER A 216 0.13 -20.98 -13.17
N TYR A 217 -0.31 -22.17 -12.74
CA TYR A 217 -1.65 -22.72 -13.03
C TYR A 217 -2.80 -21.80 -12.58
N VAL A 218 -2.55 -20.90 -11.62
CA VAL A 218 -3.54 -19.89 -11.19
C VAL A 218 -3.52 -18.68 -12.12
N PHE A 219 -2.36 -18.29 -12.63
CA PHE A 219 -2.22 -17.12 -13.51
C PHE A 219 -2.87 -17.35 -14.88
N VAL A 220 -2.72 -18.54 -15.46
CA VAL A 220 -3.18 -18.81 -16.83
C VAL A 220 -4.71 -18.67 -16.99
N PRO A 221 -5.56 -19.32 -16.17
CA PRO A 221 -7.01 -19.15 -16.26
C PRO A 221 -7.47 -17.72 -15.99
N LEU A 222 -6.85 -17.04 -15.01
CA LEU A 222 -7.13 -15.64 -14.71
C LEU A 222 -6.78 -14.72 -15.86
N LYS A 223 -5.61 -14.92 -16.47
CA LYS A 223 -5.14 -14.12 -17.60
C LYS A 223 -6.04 -14.32 -18.80
N ARG A 224 -6.40 -15.58 -19.08
CA ARG A 224 -7.38 -15.93 -20.12
C ARG A 224 -8.73 -15.26 -19.88
N ALA A 225 -9.27 -15.35 -18.67
CA ALA A 225 -10.54 -14.72 -18.30
C ALA A 225 -10.49 -13.20 -18.48
N SER A 226 -9.43 -12.54 -18.01
CA SER A 226 -9.23 -11.11 -18.19
C SER A 226 -9.16 -10.69 -19.66
N LEU A 227 -8.47 -11.47 -20.51
CA LEU A 227 -8.40 -11.19 -21.94
C LEU A 227 -9.75 -11.39 -22.65
N LEU A 228 -10.50 -12.45 -22.32
CA LEU A 228 -11.84 -12.67 -22.85
C LEU A 228 -12.80 -11.53 -22.50
N MET A 229 -12.71 -11.01 -21.27
CA MET A 229 -13.47 -9.83 -20.84
C MET A 229 -13.10 -8.58 -21.65
N LYS A 230 -11.80 -8.31 -21.86
CA LYS A 230 -11.33 -7.17 -22.68
C LYS A 230 -11.71 -7.29 -24.15
N LEU A 231 -11.88 -8.51 -24.67
CA LEU A 231 -12.34 -8.81 -26.03
C LEU A 231 -13.86 -8.83 -26.16
N GLU A 232 -14.60 -8.60 -25.07
CA GLU A 232 -16.06 -8.68 -25.03
C GLU A 232 -16.60 -10.05 -25.50
N ARG A 233 -15.81 -11.12 -25.32
CA ARG A 233 -16.22 -12.51 -25.60
C ARG A 233 -17.02 -13.05 -24.43
N TRP A 234 -18.18 -12.41 -24.19
CA TRP A 234 -18.96 -12.56 -22.97
C TRP A 234 -19.37 -14.01 -22.69
N GLN A 235 -19.78 -14.77 -23.71
CA GLN A 235 -20.17 -16.18 -23.54
C GLN A 235 -19.01 -17.03 -23.01
N ASP A 236 -17.83 -16.91 -23.63
CA ASP A 236 -16.63 -17.67 -23.26
C ASP A 236 -16.16 -17.30 -21.86
N SER A 237 -16.16 -15.99 -21.54
CA SER A 237 -15.82 -15.52 -20.19
C SER A 237 -16.82 -16.02 -19.15
N ASN A 238 -18.11 -16.02 -19.46
CA ASN A 238 -19.15 -16.42 -18.52
C ASN A 238 -19.03 -17.91 -18.15
N ILE A 239 -18.80 -18.76 -19.16
CA ILE A 239 -18.57 -20.20 -18.96
C ILE A 239 -17.32 -20.42 -18.10
N LEU A 240 -16.23 -19.69 -18.39
CA LEU A 240 -14.99 -19.81 -17.64
C LEU A 240 -15.17 -19.38 -16.17
N PHE A 241 -15.85 -18.26 -15.90
CA PHE A 241 -16.10 -17.83 -14.53
C PHE A 241 -17.03 -18.78 -13.76
N LYS A 242 -18.02 -19.41 -14.42
CA LYS A 242 -18.81 -20.47 -13.79
C LYS A 242 -17.95 -21.65 -13.34
N LEU A 243 -16.98 -22.04 -14.17
CA LEU A 243 -16.03 -23.11 -13.83
C LEU A 243 -15.13 -22.69 -12.66
N LEU A 244 -14.51 -21.51 -12.74
CA LEU A 244 -13.62 -20.97 -11.70
C LEU A 244 -14.33 -20.79 -10.35
N LEU A 245 -15.60 -20.36 -10.35
CA LEU A 245 -16.40 -20.21 -9.13
C LEU A 245 -16.72 -21.55 -8.46
N ARG A 246 -16.89 -22.63 -9.23
CA ARG A 246 -17.11 -23.96 -8.64
C ARG A 246 -15.81 -24.56 -8.07
N GLU A 247 -14.66 -24.10 -8.53
CA GLU A 247 -13.35 -24.44 -7.93
C GLU A 247 -13.07 -23.63 -6.66
N ASP A 248 -13.44 -22.35 -6.63
CA ASP A 248 -13.30 -21.46 -5.47
C ASP A 248 -14.57 -20.60 -5.26
N LEU A 249 -15.47 -21.12 -4.43
CA LEU A 249 -16.80 -20.55 -4.17
C LEU A 249 -16.76 -19.19 -3.46
N ASP A 250 -15.65 -18.82 -2.80
CA ASP A 250 -15.55 -17.59 -2.00
C ASP A 250 -14.78 -16.46 -2.74
N ARG A 251 -14.34 -16.70 -3.98
CA ARG A 251 -13.55 -15.73 -4.73
C ARG A 251 -14.39 -14.58 -5.28
N TRP A 252 -14.48 -13.48 -4.52
CA TRP A 252 -15.30 -12.31 -4.86
C TRP A 252 -15.07 -11.73 -6.26
N SER A 253 -13.80 -11.63 -6.70
CA SER A 253 -13.48 -11.10 -8.03
C SER A 253 -14.14 -11.90 -9.16
N TYR A 254 -14.34 -13.21 -8.99
CA TYR A 254 -14.99 -14.02 -10.01
C TYR A 254 -16.48 -13.76 -10.10
N TYR A 255 -17.16 -13.49 -8.97
CA TYR A 255 -18.56 -13.09 -8.99
C TYR A 255 -18.73 -11.75 -9.71
N VAL A 256 -17.86 -10.78 -9.43
CA VAL A 256 -17.91 -9.45 -10.04
C VAL A 256 -17.82 -9.56 -11.57
N ASP A 257 -16.84 -10.32 -12.09
CA ASP A 257 -16.65 -10.49 -13.53
C ASP A 257 -17.69 -11.43 -14.16
N TYR A 258 -18.12 -12.46 -13.43
CA TYR A 258 -19.23 -13.33 -13.82
C TYR A 258 -20.50 -12.49 -14.07
N PHE A 259 -20.87 -11.62 -13.13
CA PHE A 259 -22.04 -10.77 -13.29
C PHE A 259 -21.86 -9.76 -14.42
N THR A 260 -20.66 -9.20 -14.61
CA THR A 260 -20.39 -8.29 -15.73
C THR A 260 -20.62 -9.01 -17.06
N SER A 261 -20.04 -10.21 -17.25
CA SER A 261 -20.25 -11.00 -18.46
C SER A 261 -21.70 -11.50 -18.62
N ALA A 262 -22.37 -11.87 -17.53
CA ALA A 262 -23.75 -12.35 -17.56
C ALA A 262 -24.71 -11.23 -17.96
N LEU A 263 -24.58 -10.04 -17.36
CA LEU A 263 -25.40 -8.86 -17.66
C LEU A 263 -25.20 -8.38 -19.10
N ALA A 264 -23.97 -8.47 -19.64
CA ALA A 264 -23.68 -8.15 -21.04
C ALA A 264 -24.37 -9.10 -22.04
N LEU A 265 -24.69 -10.33 -21.62
CA LEU A 265 -25.43 -11.32 -22.42
C LEU A 265 -26.96 -11.21 -22.25
N MET A 266 -27.45 -10.29 -21.42
CA MET A 266 -28.88 -10.18 -21.13
C MET A 266 -29.64 -9.38 -22.18
N ASP A 267 -30.32 -10.11 -23.06
CA ASP A 267 -31.30 -9.55 -24.01
C ASP A 267 -32.77 -9.68 -23.54
N SER A 268 -33.04 -10.43 -22.46
CA SER A 268 -34.40 -10.69 -21.94
C SER A 268 -34.43 -11.16 -20.47
N ASP A 269 -35.62 -11.19 -19.86
CA ASP A 269 -35.86 -11.68 -18.49
C ASP A 269 -35.35 -13.12 -18.24
N SER A 270 -35.37 -13.97 -19.29
CA SER A 270 -34.88 -15.35 -19.21
C SER A 270 -33.41 -15.48 -18.80
N SER A 271 -32.60 -14.44 -19.05
CA SER A 271 -31.18 -14.43 -18.71
C SER A 271 -30.92 -14.17 -17.22
N VAL A 272 -31.83 -13.48 -16.53
CA VAL A 272 -31.74 -13.24 -15.08
C VAL A 272 -32.02 -14.53 -14.31
N GLU A 273 -33.02 -15.30 -14.76
CA GLU A 273 -33.36 -16.59 -14.16
C GLU A 273 -32.18 -17.57 -14.25
N MET A 274 -31.45 -17.60 -15.37
CA MET A 274 -30.23 -18.41 -15.50
C MET A 274 -29.13 -18.02 -14.51
N CYS A 275 -29.00 -16.73 -14.18
CA CYS A 275 -28.04 -16.27 -13.17
C CYS A 275 -28.46 -16.74 -11.78
N LYS A 276 -29.75 -16.60 -11.45
CA LYS A 276 -30.32 -17.08 -10.19
C LYS A 276 -30.18 -18.60 -10.05
N ASP A 277 -30.38 -19.37 -11.11
CA ASP A 277 -30.22 -20.82 -11.09
C ASP A 277 -28.77 -21.22 -10.79
N PHE A 278 -27.81 -20.53 -11.43
CA PHE A 278 -26.40 -20.74 -11.15
C PHE A 278 -26.03 -20.35 -9.71
N LEU A 279 -26.51 -19.21 -9.21
CA LEU A 279 -26.30 -18.83 -7.82
C LEU A 279 -26.96 -19.81 -6.83
N SER A 280 -28.10 -20.38 -7.19
CA SER A 280 -28.79 -21.39 -6.37
C SER A 280 -27.97 -22.68 -6.30
N LEU A 281 -27.38 -23.10 -7.42
CA LEU A 281 -26.44 -24.22 -7.45
C LEU A 281 -25.23 -23.96 -6.54
N VAL A 282 -24.55 -22.83 -6.74
CA VAL A 282 -23.37 -22.44 -5.94
C VAL A 282 -23.70 -22.32 -4.45
N LEU A 283 -24.86 -21.78 -4.12
CA LEU A 283 -25.32 -21.67 -2.73
C LEU A 283 -25.64 -23.03 -2.13
N SER A 284 -26.23 -23.96 -2.89
CA SER A 284 -26.48 -25.33 -2.44
C SER A 284 -25.18 -26.10 -2.19
N GLU A 285 -24.18 -25.94 -3.05
CA GLU A 285 -22.84 -26.50 -2.86
C GLU A 285 -22.19 -25.92 -1.59
N ASN A 286 -22.35 -24.61 -1.36
CA ASN A 286 -21.86 -23.94 -0.15
C ASN A 286 -22.57 -24.38 1.14
N GLU A 287 -23.89 -24.59 1.10
CA GLU A 287 -24.67 -25.04 2.26
C GLU A 287 -24.37 -26.50 2.65
N ALA A 288 -23.90 -27.30 1.71
CA ALA A 288 -23.41 -28.65 1.98
C ALA A 288 -22.04 -28.69 2.67
N LEU A 289 -21.31 -27.57 2.72
CA LEU A 289 -20.02 -27.48 3.41
C LEU A 289 -20.19 -27.48 4.93
N SER A 290 -19.19 -28.01 5.65
CA SER A 290 -19.14 -27.96 7.11
C SER A 290 -19.07 -26.53 7.65
N ARG A 291 -18.43 -25.63 6.88
CA ARG A 291 -18.34 -24.20 7.14
C ARG A 291 -18.83 -23.45 5.92
N LYS A 292 -19.92 -22.71 6.10
CA LYS A 292 -20.49 -21.83 5.07
C LYS A 292 -19.53 -20.69 4.74
N LEU A 293 -19.35 -20.44 3.46
CA LEU A 293 -18.57 -19.35 2.88
C LEU A 293 -19.46 -18.13 2.61
N ARG A 294 -18.87 -16.93 2.60
CA ARG A 294 -19.61 -15.67 2.55
C ARG A 294 -20.01 -15.28 1.14
N GLY A 295 -19.10 -15.49 0.19
CA GLY A 295 -19.21 -15.12 -1.22
C GLY A 295 -20.54 -15.49 -1.85
N PRO A 296 -21.03 -16.75 -1.74
CA PRO A 296 -22.32 -17.15 -2.32
C PRO A 296 -23.52 -16.35 -1.79
N TYR A 297 -23.53 -15.95 -0.51
CA TYR A 297 -24.61 -15.14 0.05
C TYR A 297 -24.51 -13.68 -0.41
N LEU A 298 -23.30 -13.11 -0.43
CA LEU A 298 -23.05 -11.76 -0.94
C LEU A 298 -23.32 -11.65 -2.45
N ALA A 299 -23.13 -12.74 -3.20
CA ALA A 299 -23.39 -12.78 -4.64
C ALA A 299 -24.87 -12.52 -4.97
N TYR A 300 -25.81 -12.99 -4.14
CA TYR A 300 -27.23 -12.66 -4.29
C TYR A 300 -27.49 -11.16 -4.09
N LEU A 301 -26.87 -10.56 -3.06
CA LEU A 301 -27.00 -9.13 -2.78
C LEU A 301 -26.39 -8.27 -3.89
N GLU A 302 -25.24 -8.69 -4.44
CA GLU A 302 -24.59 -8.00 -5.56
C GLU A 302 -25.39 -8.10 -6.86
N LEU A 303 -25.95 -9.27 -7.19
CA LEU A 303 -26.84 -9.38 -8.34
C LEU A 303 -28.10 -8.51 -8.15
N TYR A 304 -28.69 -8.52 -6.95
CA TYR A 304 -29.81 -7.63 -6.60
C TYR A 304 -29.45 -6.16 -6.84
N ARG A 305 -28.29 -5.72 -6.33
CA ARG A 305 -27.78 -4.35 -6.48
C ARG A 305 -27.64 -3.96 -7.95
N ARG A 306 -26.99 -4.79 -8.77
CA ARG A 306 -26.75 -4.48 -10.19
C ARG A 306 -28.05 -4.43 -11.01
N LEU A 307 -29.00 -5.32 -10.74
CA LEU A 307 -30.31 -5.30 -11.38
C LEU A 307 -31.09 -4.04 -10.97
N HIS A 308 -31.05 -3.66 -9.69
CA HIS A 308 -31.66 -2.43 -9.20
C HIS A 308 -31.05 -1.18 -9.88
N GLU A 309 -29.72 -1.11 -9.97
CA GLU A 309 -28.99 -0.01 -10.65
C GLU A 309 -29.31 0.09 -12.15
N ARG A 310 -29.63 -1.03 -12.80
CA ARG A 310 -30.09 -1.07 -14.21
C ARG A 310 -31.55 -0.62 -14.39
N GLY A 311 -32.32 -0.52 -13.30
CA GLY A 311 -33.76 -0.22 -13.32
C GLY A 311 -34.66 -1.44 -13.49
N ASP A 312 -34.10 -2.65 -13.35
CA ASP A 312 -34.87 -3.90 -13.31
C ASP A 312 -35.58 -4.06 -11.95
N LYS A 313 -36.44 -5.07 -11.84
CA LYS A 313 -37.20 -5.40 -10.62
C LYS A 313 -36.64 -6.67 -9.96
N PRO A 314 -35.49 -6.60 -9.28
CA PRO A 314 -34.84 -7.77 -8.70
C PRO A 314 -35.71 -8.51 -7.70
N GLU A 315 -36.65 -7.83 -7.03
CA GLU A 315 -37.59 -8.43 -6.09
C GLU A 315 -38.49 -9.52 -6.71
N GLN A 316 -38.74 -9.45 -8.02
CA GLN A 316 -39.56 -10.43 -8.73
C GLN A 316 -38.83 -11.74 -8.97
N VAL A 317 -37.50 -11.68 -9.09
CA VAL A 317 -36.65 -12.82 -9.44
C VAL A 317 -35.93 -13.36 -8.20
N LEU A 318 -35.26 -12.50 -7.45
CA LEU A 318 -34.40 -12.87 -6.32
C LEU A 318 -35.12 -12.86 -4.97
N GLY A 319 -36.31 -12.25 -4.89
CA GLY A 319 -37.07 -12.09 -3.65
C GLY A 319 -36.77 -10.77 -2.91
N ASP A 320 -37.33 -10.61 -1.72
CA ASP A 320 -37.22 -9.38 -0.94
C ASP A 320 -35.80 -9.15 -0.40
N ILE A 321 -35.28 -7.92 -0.55
CA ILE A 321 -33.92 -7.55 -0.11
C ILE A 321 -33.72 -7.80 1.39
N MET A 322 -34.74 -7.54 2.21
CA MET A 322 -34.66 -7.76 3.66
C MET A 322 -34.46 -9.24 4.00
N GLU A 323 -35.08 -10.16 3.27
CA GLU A 323 -34.90 -11.60 3.47
C GLU A 323 -33.50 -12.05 3.08
N LEU A 324 -32.93 -11.49 2.01
CA LEU A 324 -31.54 -11.76 1.60
C LEU A 324 -30.53 -11.27 2.65
N LEU A 325 -30.75 -10.07 3.19
CA LEU A 325 -29.92 -9.50 4.27
C LEU A 325 -30.06 -10.33 5.56
N MET A 326 -31.28 -10.70 5.96
CA MET A 326 -31.51 -11.54 7.14
C MET A 326 -30.85 -12.91 6.97
N ARG A 327 -30.95 -13.53 5.79
CA ARG A 327 -30.25 -14.80 5.50
C ARG A 327 -28.74 -14.68 5.68
N TYR A 328 -28.14 -13.54 5.34
CA TYR A 328 -26.72 -13.30 5.62
C TYR A 328 -26.44 -13.17 7.12
N ILE A 329 -27.24 -12.36 7.83
CA ILE A 329 -27.12 -12.10 9.26
C ILE A 329 -27.29 -13.39 10.08
N ASP A 330 -28.19 -14.29 9.68
CA ASP A 330 -28.40 -15.56 10.38
C ASP A 330 -27.14 -16.46 10.37
N ASN A 331 -26.33 -16.35 9.31
CA ASN A 331 -25.12 -17.16 9.14
C ASN A 331 -23.85 -16.46 9.64
N PHE A 332 -23.78 -15.13 9.54
CA PHE A 332 -22.56 -14.35 9.78
C PHE A 332 -22.74 -13.18 10.73
N GLY A 333 -23.91 -12.99 11.33
CA GLY A 333 -24.22 -11.87 12.23
C GLY A 333 -23.38 -11.81 13.50
N ASP A 334 -22.83 -12.96 13.93
CA ASP A 334 -21.90 -13.04 15.05
C ASP A 334 -20.43 -12.80 14.64
N LYS A 335 -20.16 -12.50 13.37
CA LYS A 335 -18.81 -12.26 12.86
C LYS A 335 -18.54 -10.76 12.75
N PRO A 336 -17.34 -10.28 13.13
CA PRO A 336 -16.97 -8.85 13.03
C PRO A 336 -17.10 -8.26 11.62
N CYS A 337 -17.01 -9.08 10.57
CA CYS A 337 -17.16 -8.63 9.18
C CYS A 337 -18.61 -8.42 8.73
N CYS A 338 -19.62 -8.81 9.54
CA CYS A 338 -21.02 -8.75 9.15
C CYS A 338 -21.41 -7.37 8.59
N VAL A 339 -21.12 -6.33 9.37
CA VAL A 339 -21.54 -4.97 9.02
C VAL A 339 -20.74 -4.42 7.85
N SER A 340 -19.43 -4.66 7.78
CA SER A 340 -18.62 -4.21 6.64
C SER A 340 -19.08 -4.86 5.32
N ASP A 341 -19.49 -6.13 5.38
CA ASP A 341 -19.96 -6.87 4.21
C ASP A 341 -21.35 -6.38 3.76
N LEU A 342 -22.23 -6.02 4.71
CA LEU A 342 -23.60 -5.58 4.42
C LEU A 342 -23.74 -4.08 4.12
N LYS A 343 -22.81 -3.25 4.61
CA LYS A 343 -22.90 -1.79 4.60
C LYS A 343 -23.22 -1.22 3.21
N ILE A 344 -22.61 -1.75 2.15
CA ILE A 344 -22.83 -1.31 0.76
C ILE A 344 -24.22 -1.67 0.20
N PHE A 345 -24.93 -2.61 0.81
CA PHE A 345 -26.25 -3.08 0.35
C PHE A 345 -27.40 -2.46 1.16
N LEU A 346 -27.13 -1.84 2.30
CA LEU A 346 -28.15 -1.19 3.13
C LEU A 346 -28.97 -0.10 2.41
N PRO A 347 -28.39 0.71 1.49
CA PRO A 347 -29.17 1.68 0.72
C PRO A 347 -30.26 1.08 -0.17
N LEU A 348 -30.21 -0.24 -0.44
CA LEU A 348 -31.25 -0.94 -1.20
C LEU A 348 -32.53 -1.17 -0.39
N ILE A 349 -32.50 -0.99 0.93
CA ILE A 349 -33.70 -1.06 1.76
C ILE A 349 -34.50 0.25 1.58
N PRO A 350 -35.79 0.19 1.23
CA PRO A 350 -36.63 1.38 1.18
C PRO A 350 -36.67 2.10 2.54
N SER A 351 -36.51 3.42 2.56
CA SER A 351 -36.35 4.21 3.80
C SER A 351 -37.49 4.03 4.81
N ASN A 352 -38.71 3.73 4.35
CA ASN A 352 -39.86 3.45 5.20
C ASN A 352 -39.82 2.07 5.88
N ARG A 353 -38.96 1.16 5.42
CA ARG A 353 -38.79 -0.21 5.94
C ARG A 353 -37.54 -0.38 6.80
N THR A 354 -36.66 0.62 6.86
CA THR A 354 -35.43 0.57 7.65
C THR A 354 -35.67 0.23 9.13
N LYS A 355 -36.69 0.84 9.76
CA LYS A 355 -37.04 0.55 11.16
C LYS A 355 -37.58 -0.88 11.34
N ASP A 356 -38.35 -1.39 10.38
CA ASP A 356 -38.81 -2.79 10.36
C ASP A 356 -37.62 -3.75 10.24
N PHE A 357 -36.66 -3.44 9.37
CA PHE A 357 -35.43 -4.24 9.23
C PHE A 357 -34.65 -4.34 10.54
N ILE A 358 -34.36 -3.20 11.18
CA ILE A 358 -33.64 -3.20 12.47
C ILE A 358 -34.44 -3.93 13.55
N HIS A 359 -35.77 -3.80 13.56
CA HIS A 359 -36.61 -4.55 14.48
C HIS A 359 -36.45 -6.07 14.30
N ARG A 360 -36.50 -6.58 13.06
CA ARG A 360 -36.28 -8.01 12.77
C ARG A 360 -34.89 -8.49 13.16
N VAL A 361 -33.85 -7.67 12.95
CA VAL A 361 -32.48 -7.98 13.40
C VAL A 361 -32.43 -8.09 14.92
N ASN A 362 -33.07 -7.18 15.65
CA ASN A 362 -33.13 -7.23 17.11
C ASN A 362 -33.90 -8.46 17.63
N GLU A 363 -35.00 -8.82 16.98
CA GLU A 363 -35.77 -10.01 17.32
C GLU A 363 -34.94 -11.30 17.13
N SER A 364 -34.13 -11.40 16.07
CA SER A 364 -33.32 -12.60 15.79
C SER A 364 -32.18 -12.82 16.81
N ILE A 365 -31.74 -11.78 17.51
CA ILE A 365 -30.74 -11.88 18.58
C ILE A 365 -31.33 -12.52 19.85
N GLY A 366 -32.64 -12.36 20.06
CA GLY A 366 -33.34 -12.90 21.24
C GLY A 366 -32.92 -12.25 22.56
N LEU A 367 -32.53 -10.97 22.54
CA LEU A 367 -32.19 -10.18 23.74
C LEU A 367 -33.33 -9.21 24.06
N LYS A 368 -33.94 -9.30 25.25
CA LYS A 368 -35.03 -8.39 25.64
C LYS A 368 -34.48 -7.07 26.17
N GLU A 369 -35.36 -6.07 26.23
CA GLU A 369 -35.03 -4.76 26.80
C GLU A 369 -34.54 -4.90 28.24
N GLY A 370 -33.35 -4.36 28.52
CA GLY A 370 -32.68 -4.42 29.82
C GLY A 370 -31.90 -5.72 30.10
N GLU A 371 -31.96 -6.73 29.22
CA GLU A 371 -31.14 -7.93 29.33
C GLU A 371 -29.73 -7.69 28.76
N LEU A 372 -28.75 -8.41 29.32
CA LEU A 372 -27.36 -8.41 28.86
C LEU A 372 -27.04 -9.72 28.13
N PRO A 373 -26.12 -9.73 27.13
CA PRO A 373 -25.81 -10.93 26.37
C PRO A 373 -25.30 -12.06 27.26
N THR A 374 -25.67 -13.30 26.95
CA THR A 374 -25.29 -14.47 27.76
C THR A 374 -24.07 -15.22 27.20
N SER A 375 -23.68 -14.91 25.97
CA SER A 375 -22.55 -15.54 25.27
C SER A 375 -21.84 -14.55 24.35
N VAL A 376 -20.60 -14.87 23.97
CA VAL A 376 -19.84 -14.10 22.96
C VAL A 376 -20.63 -13.99 21.65
N LYS A 377 -21.26 -15.08 21.21
CA LYS A 377 -22.05 -15.10 19.97
C LYS A 377 -23.19 -14.07 20.03
N GLN A 378 -24.01 -14.12 21.07
CA GLN A 378 -25.14 -13.18 21.24
C GLN A 378 -24.65 -11.74 21.36
N MET A 379 -23.51 -11.53 22.05
CA MET A 379 -22.89 -10.21 22.15
C MET A 379 -22.44 -9.68 20.79
N GLN A 380 -21.77 -10.49 19.96
CA GLN A 380 -21.36 -10.08 18.61
C GLN A 380 -22.56 -9.79 17.71
N GLN A 381 -23.62 -10.59 17.80
CA GLN A 381 -24.85 -10.31 17.04
C GLN A 381 -25.48 -8.97 17.47
N HIS A 382 -25.53 -8.68 18.78
CA HIS A 382 -26.00 -7.40 19.28
C HIS A 382 -25.10 -6.23 18.82
N ILE A 383 -23.78 -6.37 18.86
CA ILE A 383 -22.84 -5.39 18.30
C ILE A 383 -23.16 -5.11 16.82
N SER A 384 -23.30 -6.17 16.01
CA SER A 384 -23.68 -6.03 14.60
C SER A 384 -25.00 -5.28 14.43
N SER A 385 -26.01 -5.57 15.26
CA SER A 385 -27.31 -4.86 15.20
C SER A 385 -27.18 -3.37 15.54
N VAL A 386 -26.45 -3.02 16.59
CA VAL A 386 -26.25 -1.62 16.97
C VAL A 386 -25.46 -0.86 15.88
N GLN A 387 -24.45 -1.49 15.30
CA GLN A 387 -23.70 -0.93 14.18
C GLN A 387 -24.57 -0.77 12.92
N LEU A 388 -25.40 -1.76 12.58
CA LEU A 388 -26.37 -1.66 11.49
C LEU A 388 -27.39 -0.54 11.74
N SER A 389 -27.89 -0.41 12.97
CA SER A 389 -28.80 0.66 13.39
C SER A 389 -28.18 2.04 13.18
N ARG A 390 -26.88 2.19 13.45
CA ARG A 390 -26.14 3.41 13.13
C ARG A 390 -26.02 3.63 11.63
N CYS A 391 -25.62 2.60 10.86
CA CYS A 391 -25.44 2.67 9.40
C CYS A 391 -26.72 3.07 8.65
N VAL A 392 -27.90 2.75 9.19
CA VAL A 392 -29.17 3.12 8.57
C VAL A 392 -29.80 4.39 9.14
N GLY A 393 -29.06 5.13 9.98
CA GLY A 393 -29.45 6.45 10.49
C GLY A 393 -30.31 6.44 11.77
N CYS A 394 -30.65 5.28 12.34
CA CYS A 394 -31.54 5.24 13.51
C CYS A 394 -30.99 6.01 14.72
N HIS A 395 -29.67 6.10 14.87
CA HIS A 395 -29.06 6.86 15.98
C HIS A 395 -28.95 8.36 15.71
N MET A 396 -29.00 8.80 14.44
CA MET A 396 -28.95 10.22 14.09
C MET A 396 -30.24 10.93 14.48
N ASP A 397 -31.37 10.23 14.32
CA ASP A 397 -32.72 10.74 14.61
C ASP A 397 -33.04 10.83 16.12
N LEU A 398 -32.16 10.33 16.99
CA LEU A 398 -32.38 10.33 18.43
C LEU A 398 -32.25 11.74 19.02
N SER A 399 -33.04 12.03 20.06
CA SER A 399 -32.84 13.25 20.85
C SER A 399 -31.51 13.20 21.60
N VAL A 400 -30.97 14.36 22.02
CA VAL A 400 -29.76 14.42 22.85
C VAL A 400 -29.88 13.55 24.11
N SER A 401 -31.06 13.55 24.75
CA SER A 401 -31.31 12.71 25.93
C SER A 401 -31.22 11.22 25.60
N ASP A 402 -31.79 10.81 24.46
CA ASP A 402 -31.78 9.40 24.04
C ASP A 402 -30.39 8.96 23.58
N LYS A 403 -29.60 9.84 22.95
CA LYS A 403 -28.20 9.59 22.61
C LYS A 403 -27.35 9.35 23.87
N LEU A 404 -27.54 10.17 24.92
CA LEU A 404 -26.84 10.00 26.19
C LEU A 404 -27.26 8.71 26.92
N ALA A 405 -28.55 8.36 26.86
CA ALA A 405 -29.04 7.09 27.40
C ALA A 405 -28.46 5.89 26.64
N LEU A 406 -28.39 5.97 25.30
CA LEU A 406 -27.76 4.95 24.46
C LEU A 406 -26.27 4.81 24.78
N ALA A 407 -25.51 5.91 24.86
CA ALA A 407 -24.09 5.86 25.24
C ALA A 407 -23.88 5.20 26.61
N SER A 408 -24.74 5.51 27.59
CA SER A 408 -24.71 4.88 28.91
C SER A 408 -25.00 3.38 28.86
N SER A 409 -26.00 2.98 28.06
CA SER A 409 -26.33 1.57 27.83
C SER A 409 -25.18 0.81 27.15
N LEU A 410 -24.55 1.40 26.14
CA LEU A 410 -23.40 0.81 25.46
C LEU A 410 -22.22 0.60 26.42
N LEU A 411 -21.97 1.52 27.34
CA LEU A 411 -20.95 1.34 28.38
C LEU A 411 -21.32 0.19 29.33
N GLN A 412 -22.60 0.04 29.71
CA GLN A 412 -23.06 -1.11 30.49
C GLN A 412 -22.84 -2.45 29.75
N PHE A 413 -23.12 -2.49 28.44
CA PHE A 413 -22.81 -3.66 27.61
C PHE A 413 -21.30 -3.90 27.49
N TYR A 414 -20.49 -2.84 27.43
CA TYR A 414 -19.04 -2.94 27.43
C TYR A 414 -18.53 -3.58 28.73
N ASP A 415 -18.95 -3.09 29.89
CA ASP A 415 -18.57 -3.62 31.20
C ASP A 415 -18.96 -5.09 31.38
N HIS A 416 -20.19 -5.43 30.99
CA HIS A 416 -20.65 -6.82 31.03
C HIS A 416 -19.88 -7.70 30.06
N GLY A 417 -19.64 -7.21 28.84
CA GLY A 417 -18.89 -7.92 27.80
C GLY A 417 -17.47 -8.26 28.21
N HIS A 418 -16.87 -7.47 29.11
CA HIS A 418 -15.55 -7.75 29.68
C HIS A 418 -15.47 -9.14 30.33
N THR A 419 -16.59 -9.62 30.89
CA THR A 419 -16.67 -10.95 31.52
C THR A 419 -16.37 -12.11 30.57
N PHE A 420 -16.47 -11.88 29.25
CA PHE A 420 -16.17 -12.85 28.19
C PHE A 420 -14.70 -12.85 27.73
N ASN A 421 -13.86 -11.90 28.18
CA ASN A 421 -12.47 -11.73 27.72
C ASN A 421 -11.42 -12.32 28.68
N ARG A 422 -11.73 -13.40 29.41
CA ARG A 422 -10.90 -13.90 30.53
C ARG A 422 -9.48 -14.34 30.13
N ASP A 423 -9.29 -14.72 28.87
CA ASP A 423 -8.01 -15.24 28.34
C ASP A 423 -7.45 -14.40 27.17
N THR A 424 -7.96 -13.18 26.98
CA THR A 424 -7.53 -12.32 25.86
C THR A 424 -6.11 -11.84 26.08
N LEU A 425 -5.24 -12.05 25.08
CA LEU A 425 -3.87 -11.54 25.13
C LEU A 425 -3.87 -10.02 25.03
N HIS A 426 -2.91 -9.35 25.67
CA HIS A 426 -2.78 -7.89 25.57
C HIS A 426 -2.59 -7.38 24.12
N THR A 427 -2.19 -8.26 23.20
CA THR A 427 -2.02 -8.01 21.75
C THR A 427 -3.30 -8.17 20.93
N GLU A 428 -4.37 -8.70 21.53
CA GLU A 428 -5.66 -8.95 20.87
C GLU A 428 -6.68 -7.88 21.26
N PHE A 429 -7.63 -7.61 20.36
CA PHE A 429 -8.75 -6.72 20.67
C PHE A 429 -9.76 -7.46 21.50
N ALA A 430 -10.35 -6.79 22.49
CA ALA A 430 -11.41 -7.40 23.26
C ALA A 430 -12.68 -7.44 22.40
N CYS A 431 -13.44 -8.53 22.53
CA CYS A 431 -14.59 -8.75 21.66
C CYS A 431 -15.74 -7.73 21.89
N ASN A 432 -15.73 -7.02 23.02
CA ASN A 432 -16.66 -5.97 23.38
C ASN A 432 -16.20 -4.54 23.00
N ASP A 433 -14.97 -4.34 22.53
CA ASP A 433 -14.41 -3.01 22.13
C ASP A 433 -15.33 -2.17 21.23
N PRO A 434 -16.09 -2.75 20.27
CA PRO A 434 -17.02 -1.98 19.45
C PRO A 434 -18.06 -1.19 20.24
N TYR A 435 -18.47 -1.63 21.44
CA TYR A 435 -19.39 -0.86 22.28
C TYR A 435 -18.78 0.46 22.75
N ALA A 436 -17.53 0.43 23.22
CA ALA A 436 -16.82 1.62 23.67
C ALA A 436 -16.59 2.61 22.52
N LEU A 437 -16.22 2.10 21.35
CA LEU A 437 -16.08 2.91 20.13
C LEU A 437 -17.40 3.59 19.77
N LEU A 438 -18.51 2.83 19.68
CA LEU A 438 -19.83 3.39 19.37
C LEU A 438 -20.29 4.42 20.41
N ALA A 439 -20.08 4.16 21.71
CA ALA A 439 -20.38 5.11 22.76
C ALA A 439 -19.59 6.42 22.58
N ALA A 440 -18.30 6.34 22.26
CA ALA A 440 -17.47 7.50 21.97
C ALA A 440 -17.94 8.29 20.73
N HIS A 441 -18.35 7.60 19.66
CA HIS A 441 -18.95 8.26 18.48
C HIS A 441 -20.25 9.00 18.82
N ILE A 442 -21.13 8.38 19.61
CA ILE A 442 -22.40 9.01 20.02
C ILE A 442 -22.14 10.23 20.92
N LEU A 443 -21.21 10.13 21.87
CA LEU A 443 -20.83 11.25 22.73
C LEU A 443 -20.19 12.39 21.91
N TYR A 444 -19.43 12.05 20.88
CA TYR A 444 -18.91 13.02 19.91
C TYR A 444 -20.04 13.72 19.15
N ASP A 445 -21.07 13.01 18.68
CA ASP A 445 -22.23 13.65 18.04
C ASP A 445 -22.92 14.64 18.97
N VAL A 446 -23.13 14.25 20.24
CA VAL A 446 -23.75 15.14 21.23
C VAL A 446 -22.87 16.37 21.47
N TRP A 447 -21.55 16.23 21.49
CA TRP A 447 -20.63 17.37 21.55
C TRP A 447 -20.79 18.29 20.33
N VAL A 448 -20.86 17.74 19.11
CA VAL A 448 -21.07 18.52 17.89
C VAL A 448 -22.40 19.27 17.92
N GLU A 449 -23.48 18.63 18.39
CA GLU A 449 -24.82 19.23 18.44
C GLU A 449 -24.98 20.30 19.52
N THR A 450 -24.34 20.10 20.67
CA THR A 450 -24.53 20.98 21.85
C THR A 450 -23.41 22.00 22.05
N GLY A 451 -22.23 21.76 21.47
CA GLY A 451 -21.00 22.52 21.74
C GLY A 451 -20.44 22.35 23.16
N THR A 452 -21.00 21.46 23.98
CA THR A 452 -20.62 21.34 25.40
C THR A 452 -19.41 20.44 25.57
N SER A 453 -18.28 21.00 26.04
CA SER A 453 -17.02 20.27 26.20
C SER A 453 -17.08 19.05 27.13
N GLN A 454 -18.08 18.96 28.02
CA GLN A 454 -18.26 17.78 28.88
C GLN A 454 -18.33 16.49 28.07
N HIS A 455 -19.05 16.48 26.95
CA HIS A 455 -19.29 15.26 26.18
C HIS A 455 -18.04 14.74 25.45
N ILE A 456 -17.12 15.61 25.04
CA ILE A 456 -15.84 15.17 24.50
C ILE A 456 -14.91 14.64 25.61
N TYR A 457 -14.99 15.18 26.83
CA TYR A 457 -14.30 14.59 27.98
C TYR A 457 -14.86 13.21 28.32
N ASP A 458 -16.18 13.04 28.32
CA ASP A 458 -16.83 11.75 28.56
C ASP A 458 -16.40 10.71 27.51
N ALA A 459 -16.33 11.12 26.23
CA ALA A 459 -15.85 10.25 25.15
C ALA A 459 -14.39 9.81 25.35
N ILE A 460 -13.51 10.73 25.77
CA ILE A 460 -12.12 10.41 26.11
C ILE A 460 -12.05 9.46 27.30
N LEU A 461 -12.85 9.66 28.35
CA LEU A 461 -12.87 8.79 29.52
C LEU A 461 -13.28 7.36 29.16
N VAL A 462 -14.29 7.19 28.30
CA VAL A 462 -14.70 5.88 27.77
C VAL A 462 -13.56 5.21 27.00
N LEU A 463 -12.87 5.96 26.13
CA LEU A 463 -11.78 5.43 25.32
C LEU A 463 -10.51 5.12 26.14
N GLU A 464 -10.16 5.96 27.11
CA GLU A 464 -9.04 5.69 28.05
C GLU A 464 -9.34 4.44 28.88
N TYR A 465 -10.57 4.31 29.39
CA TYR A 465 -11.00 3.10 30.08
C TYR A 465 -10.88 1.86 29.18
N ALA A 466 -11.37 1.95 27.95
CA ALA A 466 -11.24 0.85 27.00
C ALA A 466 -9.78 0.50 26.67
N LEU A 467 -8.89 1.50 26.60
CA LEU A 467 -7.46 1.29 26.35
C LEU A 467 -6.78 0.57 27.51
N THR A 468 -7.25 0.73 28.76
CA THR A 468 -6.71 -0.04 29.91
C THR A 468 -7.00 -1.54 29.79
N ILE A 469 -8.09 -1.92 29.13
CA ILE A 469 -8.50 -3.30 28.90
C ILE A 469 -7.88 -3.84 27.60
N SER A 470 -7.84 -3.02 26.55
CA SER A 470 -7.37 -3.39 25.22
C SER A 470 -6.25 -2.46 24.72
N PRO A 471 -5.04 -2.57 25.31
CA PRO A 471 -3.94 -1.63 25.06
C PRO A 471 -3.41 -1.67 23.62
N SER A 472 -3.72 -2.72 22.87
CA SER A 472 -3.30 -2.86 21.46
C SER A 472 -4.34 -2.32 20.46
N ASN A 473 -5.52 -1.91 20.91
CA ASN A 473 -6.59 -1.45 20.02
C ASN A 473 -6.24 -0.10 19.37
N PHE A 474 -5.87 -0.13 18.09
CA PHE A 474 -5.47 1.07 17.37
C PHE A 474 -6.67 1.97 17.02
N HIS A 475 -7.89 1.45 16.91
CA HIS A 475 -9.08 2.29 16.68
C HIS A 475 -9.33 3.23 17.88
N VAL A 476 -9.19 2.70 19.10
CA VAL A 476 -9.28 3.49 20.34
C VAL A 476 -8.19 4.56 20.37
N LYS A 477 -6.94 4.19 20.06
CA LYS A 477 -5.80 5.13 20.02
C LYS A 477 -5.98 6.23 18.97
N LEU A 478 -6.47 5.91 17.76
CA LEU A 478 -6.72 6.90 16.71
C LEU A 478 -7.82 7.91 17.11
N LEU A 479 -8.90 7.44 17.74
CA LEU A 479 -9.94 8.33 18.26
C LEU A 479 -9.43 9.19 19.42
N LEU A 480 -8.68 8.62 20.37
CA LEU A 480 -8.04 9.39 21.44
C LEU A 480 -7.10 10.46 20.89
N LEU A 481 -6.25 10.12 19.92
CA LEU A 481 -5.36 11.06 19.25
C LEU A 481 -6.15 12.23 18.65
N ARG A 482 -7.26 11.94 17.96
CA ARG A 482 -8.12 12.95 17.37
C ARG A 482 -8.79 13.83 18.43
N PHE A 483 -9.36 13.24 19.48
CA PHE A 483 -10.06 13.99 20.53
C PHE A 483 -9.11 14.83 21.38
N TYR A 484 -7.92 14.33 21.71
CA TYR A 484 -6.87 15.12 22.35
C TYR A 484 -6.40 16.28 21.48
N SER A 485 -6.28 16.07 20.16
CA SER A 485 -5.93 17.14 19.22
C SER A 485 -7.00 18.22 19.17
N ILE A 486 -8.29 17.85 19.13
CA ILE A 486 -9.43 18.79 19.18
C ILE A 486 -9.39 19.65 20.45
N LEU A 487 -9.02 19.07 21.59
CA LEU A 487 -8.89 19.79 22.87
C LEU A 487 -7.62 20.66 22.98
N GLY A 488 -6.69 20.56 22.02
CA GLY A 488 -5.37 21.17 22.13
C GLY A 488 -4.45 20.50 23.15
N ALA A 489 -4.77 19.29 23.60
CA ALA A 489 -4.00 18.52 24.59
C ALA A 489 -2.78 17.84 23.96
N GLY A 490 -1.85 18.63 23.41
CA GLY A 490 -0.73 18.17 22.59
C GLY A 490 0.17 17.12 23.24
N GLY A 491 0.44 17.23 24.54
CA GLY A 491 1.23 16.23 25.27
C GLY A 491 0.53 14.87 25.37
N ALA A 492 -0.79 14.85 25.58
CA ALA A 492 -1.57 13.62 25.59
C ALA A 492 -1.66 13.02 24.18
N ALA A 493 -1.99 13.84 23.18
CA ALA A 493 -2.00 13.46 21.77
C ALA A 493 -0.67 12.83 21.33
N HIS A 494 0.46 13.44 21.69
CA HIS A 494 1.77 12.91 21.32
C HIS A 494 2.07 11.54 21.95
N ARG A 495 1.75 11.35 23.24
CA ARG A 495 1.87 10.02 23.87
C ARG A 495 1.01 8.98 23.18
N THR A 496 -0.23 9.33 22.82
CA THR A 496 -1.12 8.42 22.08
C THR A 496 -0.57 8.07 20.71
N TYR A 497 0.03 9.04 20.01
CA TYR A 497 0.70 8.80 18.73
C TYR A 497 1.91 7.87 18.87
N GLU A 498 2.73 8.03 19.91
CA GLU A 498 3.83 7.10 20.20
C GLU A 498 3.32 5.67 20.46
N LEU A 499 2.19 5.52 21.14
CA LEU A 499 1.55 4.21 21.38
C LEU A 499 1.01 3.55 20.10
N LEU A 500 0.78 4.29 19.01
CA LEU A 500 0.41 3.72 17.71
C LEU A 500 1.60 3.08 17.00
N ASP A 501 2.84 3.44 17.37
CA ASP A 501 4.08 2.90 16.78
C ASP A 501 4.11 2.99 15.24
N VAL A 502 3.69 4.15 14.71
CA VAL A 502 3.60 4.44 13.27
C VAL A 502 4.98 4.36 12.61
N LYS A 503 5.16 3.46 11.64
CA LYS A 503 6.45 3.18 10.99
C LYS A 503 6.36 3.10 9.47
N HIS A 504 7.49 3.39 8.81
CA HIS A 504 7.68 3.25 7.37
C HIS A 504 6.54 3.89 6.56
N MET A 505 5.86 3.12 5.70
CA MET A 505 4.74 3.60 4.87
C MET A 505 3.61 4.26 5.66
N GLN A 506 3.42 3.89 6.92
CA GLN A 506 2.41 4.50 7.76
C GLN A 506 2.75 5.96 8.08
N LEU A 507 4.02 6.38 7.99
CA LEU A 507 4.40 7.78 8.17
C LEU A 507 3.81 8.65 7.05
N ASP A 508 3.69 8.12 5.82
CA ASP A 508 3.03 8.83 4.72
C ASP A 508 1.50 8.81 4.86
N SER A 509 0.93 7.63 5.11
CA SER A 509 -0.53 7.47 5.12
C SER A 509 -1.21 7.95 6.41
N LEU A 510 -0.55 7.84 7.57
CA LEU A 510 -1.10 8.15 8.89
C LEU A 510 -0.36 9.28 9.63
N GLY A 511 0.84 9.67 9.21
CA GLY A 511 1.64 10.70 9.88
C GLY A 511 0.91 12.04 10.01
N TYR A 512 0.05 12.37 9.03
CA TYR A 512 -0.75 13.59 9.02
C TYR A 512 -1.68 13.76 10.22
N TYR A 513 -2.11 12.66 10.88
CA TYR A 513 -2.98 12.73 12.07
C TYR A 513 -2.33 13.48 13.23
N HIS A 514 -0.99 13.53 13.29
CA HIS A 514 -0.27 14.17 14.38
C HIS A 514 0.70 15.25 13.92
N CYS A 515 1.41 15.08 12.80
CA CYS A 515 2.38 16.05 12.29
C CYS A 515 1.81 17.47 12.12
N ASN A 516 0.54 17.57 11.70
CA ASN A 516 -0.14 18.86 11.48
C ASN A 516 -0.63 19.48 12.80
N ASN A 517 -0.88 18.66 13.82
CA ASN A 517 -1.52 19.08 15.06
C ASN A 517 -0.52 19.34 16.19
N ILE A 518 0.63 18.65 16.22
CA ILE A 518 1.58 18.75 17.32
C ILE A 518 2.22 20.14 17.40
N PHE A 519 2.57 20.73 16.24
CA PHE A 519 3.23 22.03 16.16
C PHE A 519 2.37 23.13 16.80
N VAL A 520 1.08 23.17 16.49
CA VAL A 520 0.15 24.20 16.98
C VAL A 520 -0.08 24.16 18.49
N THR A 521 0.29 23.05 19.15
CA THR A 521 0.21 22.91 20.61
C THR A 521 1.48 23.39 21.35
N GLY A 522 2.47 23.92 20.64
CA GLY A 522 3.71 24.47 21.20
C GLY A 522 4.74 23.42 21.63
N GLN A 523 4.55 22.15 21.25
CA GLN A 523 5.45 21.04 21.60
C GLN A 523 6.64 20.95 20.63
N PHE A 524 7.46 22.00 20.54
CA PHE A 524 8.47 22.13 19.48
C PHE A 524 9.55 21.04 19.49
N THR A 525 10.01 20.59 20.66
CA THR A 525 11.02 19.52 20.76
C THR A 525 10.49 18.19 20.20
N ALA A 526 9.26 17.83 20.57
CA ALA A 526 8.60 16.64 20.06
C ALA A 526 8.29 16.77 18.56
N THR A 527 7.85 17.94 18.12
CA THR A 527 7.59 18.25 16.71
C THR A 527 8.86 18.07 15.86
N SER A 528 9.99 18.59 16.35
CA SER A 528 11.29 18.45 15.69
C SER A 528 11.66 16.97 15.49
N ALA A 529 11.55 16.15 16.55
CA ALA A 529 11.87 14.73 16.48
C ALA A 529 10.94 13.97 15.52
N LEU A 530 9.64 14.30 15.54
CA LEU A 530 8.65 13.68 14.66
C LEU A 530 8.90 13.99 13.18
N TYR A 531 9.17 15.26 12.85
CA TYR A 531 9.49 15.66 11.48
C TYR A 531 10.80 15.01 11.01
N GLU A 532 11.82 14.95 11.86
CA GLU A 532 13.08 14.28 11.53
C GLU A 532 12.87 12.79 11.23
N ALA A 533 12.09 12.07 12.05
CA ALA A 533 11.77 10.67 11.81
C ALA A 533 11.01 10.47 10.48
N THR A 534 10.06 11.37 10.19
CA THR A 534 9.23 11.33 8.97
C THR A 534 10.07 11.61 7.72
N LEU A 535 10.90 12.66 7.73
CA LEU A 535 11.77 13.01 6.60
C LEU A 535 12.85 11.96 6.33
N LYS A 536 13.39 11.34 7.39
CA LYS A 536 14.32 10.21 7.26
C LYS A 536 13.69 9.04 6.51
N PHE A 537 12.41 8.75 6.74
CA PHE A 537 11.70 7.72 5.99
C PHE A 537 11.64 8.04 4.49
N PHE A 538 11.18 9.23 4.09
CA PHE A 538 11.10 9.61 2.67
C PHE A 538 12.48 9.59 1.99
N THR A 539 13.49 10.13 2.66
CA THR A 539 14.87 10.17 2.15
C THR A 539 15.47 8.76 2.00
N ALA A 540 15.21 7.86 2.95
CA ALA A 540 15.66 6.47 2.89
C ALA A 540 14.91 5.69 1.80
N ASN A 541 13.58 5.87 1.69
CA ASN A 541 12.76 5.18 0.72
C ASN A 541 13.17 5.51 -0.73
N TYR A 542 13.58 6.75 -0.99
CA TYR A 542 14.15 7.12 -2.30
C TYR A 542 15.36 6.25 -2.64
N LYS A 543 16.26 6.01 -1.68
CA LYS A 543 17.46 5.16 -1.87
C LYS A 543 17.09 3.70 -2.08
N ASP A 544 16.20 3.16 -1.26
CA ASP A 544 15.85 1.74 -1.27
C ASP A 544 15.03 1.36 -2.52
N SER A 545 14.10 2.23 -2.95
CA SER A 545 13.26 2.01 -4.14
C SER A 545 14.11 1.85 -5.42
N VAL A 546 15.21 2.59 -5.51
CA VAL A 546 16.15 2.52 -6.63
C VAL A 546 16.84 1.15 -6.72
N ASP A 547 17.22 0.55 -5.59
CA ASP A 547 17.87 -0.76 -5.58
C ASP A 547 16.86 -1.88 -5.94
N HIS A 548 15.60 -1.77 -5.50
CA HIS A 548 14.54 -2.71 -5.90
C HIS A 548 14.29 -2.72 -7.42
N LEU A 549 14.36 -1.57 -8.09
CA LEU A 549 14.31 -1.51 -9.56
C LEU A 549 15.45 -2.32 -10.20
N THR A 550 16.67 -2.22 -9.66
CA THR A 550 17.80 -3.01 -10.19
C THR A 550 17.60 -4.52 -9.98
N PHE A 551 16.99 -4.92 -8.86
CA PHE A 551 16.69 -6.32 -8.57
C PHE A 551 15.61 -6.88 -9.51
N SER A 552 14.60 -6.10 -9.88
CA SER A 552 13.58 -6.55 -10.83
C SER A 552 14.15 -6.96 -12.18
N TYR A 553 15.16 -6.25 -12.69
CA TYR A 553 15.87 -6.69 -13.90
C TYR A 553 16.69 -7.97 -13.66
N LYS A 554 17.41 -8.07 -12.53
CA LYS A 554 18.26 -9.23 -12.22
C LYS A 554 17.47 -10.53 -12.04
N PHE A 555 16.29 -10.46 -11.41
CA PHE A 555 15.43 -11.62 -11.15
C PHE A 555 14.33 -11.82 -12.20
N GLY A 556 14.27 -10.97 -13.24
CA GLY A 556 13.28 -11.07 -14.31
C GLY A 556 11.85 -10.70 -13.88
N SER A 557 11.67 -9.96 -12.79
CA SER A 557 10.37 -9.47 -12.31
C SER A 557 9.90 -8.25 -13.12
N PHE A 558 9.82 -8.39 -14.44
CA PHE A 558 9.57 -7.28 -15.37
C PHE A 558 8.24 -6.57 -15.12
N LEU A 559 7.18 -7.34 -14.81
CA LEU A 559 5.85 -6.81 -14.50
C LEU A 559 5.82 -5.86 -13.28
N LYS A 560 6.84 -5.92 -12.41
CA LYS A 560 6.93 -5.08 -11.21
C LYS A 560 7.71 -3.80 -11.40
N ILE A 561 8.40 -3.63 -12.53
CA ILE A 561 9.22 -2.43 -12.77
C ILE A 561 8.33 -1.19 -12.88
N GLU A 562 7.23 -1.27 -13.63
CA GLU A 562 6.26 -0.19 -13.75
C GLU A 562 5.65 0.16 -12.38
N GLU A 563 5.15 -0.84 -11.65
CA GLU A 563 4.60 -0.66 -10.30
C GLU A 563 5.60 0.01 -9.34
N PHE A 564 6.88 -0.37 -9.37
CA PHE A 564 7.91 0.24 -8.53
C PHE A 564 8.26 1.67 -8.94
N VAL A 565 8.23 1.99 -10.24
CA VAL A 565 8.42 3.36 -10.71
C VAL A 565 7.24 4.21 -10.24
N GLU A 566 6.00 3.76 -10.45
CA GLU A 566 4.80 4.46 -9.99
C GLU A 566 4.80 4.70 -8.49
N PHE A 567 5.09 3.66 -7.72
CA PHE A 567 5.17 3.75 -6.27
C PHE A 567 6.23 4.76 -5.80
N ARG A 568 7.39 4.77 -6.45
CA ARG A 568 8.47 5.72 -6.15
C ARG A 568 8.03 7.16 -6.46
N GLU A 569 7.48 7.42 -7.64
CA GLU A 569 7.02 8.76 -8.00
C GLU A 569 5.89 9.22 -7.08
N ARG A 570 4.97 8.32 -6.72
CA ARG A 570 3.88 8.59 -5.78
C ARG A 570 4.36 9.01 -4.39
N LEU A 571 5.46 8.42 -3.91
CA LEU A 571 6.07 8.80 -2.62
C LEU A 571 6.91 10.07 -2.72
N ASN A 572 7.66 10.26 -3.81
CA ASN A 572 8.44 11.48 -4.04
C ASN A 572 7.55 12.72 -4.14
N ASN A 573 6.38 12.56 -4.77
CA ASN A 573 5.40 13.62 -4.92
C ASN A 573 4.34 13.61 -3.80
N SER A 574 4.61 12.96 -2.66
CA SER A 574 3.66 12.95 -1.54
C SER A 574 3.39 14.36 -1.01
N LEU A 575 2.10 14.71 -0.90
CA LEU A 575 1.64 15.92 -0.21
C LEU A 575 2.15 15.98 1.24
N HIS A 576 2.16 14.83 1.94
CA HIS A 576 2.63 14.79 3.32
C HIS A 576 4.13 15.05 3.41
N TYR A 577 4.91 14.52 2.46
CA TYR A 577 6.35 14.78 2.39
C TYR A 577 6.65 16.26 2.16
N ALA A 578 5.98 16.88 1.19
CA ALA A 578 6.12 18.31 0.91
C ALA A 578 5.77 19.15 2.14
N LEU A 579 4.63 18.87 2.79
CA LEU A 579 4.17 19.62 3.96
C LEU A 579 5.16 19.51 5.13
N VAL A 580 5.61 18.29 5.48
CA VAL A 580 6.54 18.11 6.59
C VAL A 580 7.91 18.73 6.30
N THR A 581 8.34 18.75 5.03
CA THR A 581 9.58 19.41 4.62
C THR A 581 9.51 20.92 4.86
N VAL A 582 8.42 21.57 4.42
CA VAL A 582 8.21 23.01 4.63
C VAL A 582 8.05 23.33 6.12
N GLU A 583 7.23 22.59 6.86
CA GLU A 583 7.03 22.81 8.29
C GLU A 583 8.31 22.60 9.09
N ARG A 584 9.17 21.66 8.68
CA ARG A 584 10.50 21.48 9.28
C ARG A 584 11.38 22.72 9.06
N MET A 585 11.42 23.26 7.85
CA MET A 585 12.19 24.46 7.53
C MET A 585 11.70 25.65 8.36
N LEU A 586 10.38 25.86 8.45
CA LEU A 586 9.77 26.92 9.25
C LEU A 586 10.08 26.76 10.74
N LEU A 587 10.04 25.53 11.27
CA LEU A 587 10.37 25.24 12.66
C LEU A 587 11.84 25.57 12.99
N GLU A 588 12.78 25.27 12.09
CA GLU A 588 14.20 25.62 12.27
C GLU A 588 14.42 27.14 12.27
N LEU A 589 13.73 27.86 11.38
CA LEU A 589 13.76 29.33 11.38
C LEU A 589 13.19 29.91 12.68
N LEU A 590 12.06 29.38 13.15
CA LEU A 590 11.44 29.78 14.42
C LEU A 590 12.34 29.49 15.63
N ALA A 591 13.08 28.37 15.60
CA ALA A 591 13.98 27.97 16.67
C ALA A 591 15.32 28.74 16.68
N SER A 592 15.65 29.46 15.61
CA SER A 592 16.90 30.21 15.50
C SER A 592 16.98 31.32 16.55
N LYS A 593 18.13 31.43 17.24
CA LYS A 593 18.30 32.35 18.38
C LYS A 593 18.81 33.72 17.96
N ASN A 594 19.45 33.82 16.80
CA ASN A 594 20.06 35.04 16.31
C ASN A 594 20.26 34.98 14.79
N PHE A 595 20.51 36.15 14.18
CA PHE A 595 20.70 36.31 12.75
C PHE A 595 21.77 35.36 12.16
N SER A 596 22.90 35.16 12.83
CA SER A 596 23.97 34.28 12.31
C SER A 596 23.53 32.82 12.24
N GLU A 597 22.72 32.36 13.18
CA GLU A 597 22.16 31.01 13.18
C GLU A 597 21.06 30.88 12.10
N THR A 598 20.21 31.88 11.95
CA THR A 598 19.20 31.92 10.88
C THR A 598 19.85 31.85 9.49
N VAL A 599 20.92 32.62 9.24
CA VAL A 599 21.65 32.60 7.97
C VAL A 599 22.22 31.20 7.70
N LYS A 600 22.83 30.56 8.71
CA LYS A 600 23.35 29.19 8.58
C LYS A 600 22.26 28.16 8.24
N TYR A 601 21.08 28.28 8.85
CA TYR A 601 19.96 27.41 8.52
C TYR A 601 19.52 27.60 7.07
N ILE A 602 19.33 28.85 6.63
CA ILE A 602 18.94 29.15 5.24
C ILE A 602 19.99 28.63 4.25
N GLU A 603 21.28 28.87 4.51
CA GLU A 603 22.39 28.36 3.68
C GLU A 603 22.40 26.83 3.60
N GLY A 604 21.93 26.13 4.64
CA GLY A 604 21.83 24.67 4.68
C GLY A 604 20.55 24.10 4.06
N MET A 605 19.52 24.90 3.81
CA MET A 605 18.20 24.41 3.37
C MET A 605 18.10 24.16 1.85
N ASP A 606 19.13 24.47 1.04
CA ASP A 606 19.10 24.40 -0.44
C ASP A 606 17.85 25.06 -1.06
N ILE A 607 17.43 26.20 -0.50
CA ILE A 607 16.29 26.99 -0.98
C ILE A 607 16.81 28.24 -1.68
N THR A 608 16.25 28.53 -2.86
CA THR A 608 16.45 29.81 -3.56
C THR A 608 15.09 30.41 -3.93
N PRO A 609 14.86 31.72 -3.79
CA PRO A 609 13.54 32.33 -4.07
C PRO A 609 13.03 32.11 -5.50
N ASP A 610 13.94 31.85 -6.45
CA ASP A 610 13.67 31.61 -7.86
C ASP A 610 13.42 30.13 -8.21
N ARG A 611 13.72 29.20 -7.30
CA ARG A 611 13.56 27.75 -7.54
C ARG A 611 12.79 27.09 -6.42
N ASP A 612 11.53 26.80 -6.70
CA ASP A 612 10.75 25.86 -5.91
C ASP A 612 11.10 24.42 -6.35
N THR A 613 11.34 23.55 -5.36
CA THR A 613 11.66 22.13 -5.60
C THR A 613 10.41 21.25 -5.58
N ILE A 614 9.27 21.78 -5.14
CA ILE A 614 8.00 21.06 -5.09
C ILE A 614 7.38 21.02 -6.49
N ASP A 615 7.12 19.82 -6.98
CA ASP A 615 6.35 19.60 -8.21
C ASP A 615 4.84 19.71 -7.93
N TRP A 616 4.35 20.95 -7.90
CA TRP A 616 2.96 21.26 -7.55
C TRP A 616 1.92 20.58 -8.44
N ASP A 617 2.23 20.37 -9.72
CA ASP A 617 1.30 19.80 -10.70
C ASP A 617 1.12 18.29 -10.50
N ASN A 618 2.09 17.61 -9.88
CA ASN A 618 2.09 16.15 -9.72
C ASN A 618 1.90 15.66 -8.28
N LEU A 619 1.59 16.55 -7.32
CA LEU A 619 1.38 16.20 -5.92
C LEU A 619 0.34 15.08 -5.75
N GLN A 620 0.66 14.12 -4.88
CA GLN A 620 -0.15 12.95 -4.58
C GLN A 620 -0.63 12.99 -3.13
N ASP A 621 -1.94 12.84 -2.92
CA ASP A 621 -2.51 12.66 -1.59
C ASP A 621 -2.58 11.17 -1.24
N ASN A 622 -1.65 10.72 -0.40
CA ASN A 622 -1.54 9.33 0.03
C ASN A 622 -2.14 9.08 1.43
N ARG A 623 -2.80 10.09 2.01
CA ARG A 623 -3.36 10.00 3.36
C ARG A 623 -4.48 8.96 3.40
N ASP A 624 -4.45 8.12 4.42
CA ASP A 624 -5.57 7.22 4.72
C ASP A 624 -6.64 8.01 5.50
N LEU A 625 -7.71 8.36 4.79
CA LEU A 625 -8.86 9.09 5.33
C LEU A 625 -9.93 8.14 5.90
N GLN A 626 -9.73 6.82 5.80
CA GLN A 626 -10.73 5.79 6.14
C GLN A 626 -10.28 4.87 7.30
N VAL A 627 -9.06 5.07 7.84
CA VAL A 627 -8.52 4.25 8.94
C VAL A 627 -9.37 4.30 10.23
N ILE A 628 -10.02 5.44 10.50
CA ILE A 628 -10.97 5.55 11.61
C ILE A 628 -12.25 4.87 11.17
N VAL A 629 -12.60 3.78 11.85
CA VAL A 629 -13.85 3.07 11.60
C VAL A 629 -15.03 4.02 11.79
N SER A 630 -15.95 4.01 10.83
CA SER A 630 -17.20 4.76 10.91
C SER A 630 -18.37 3.87 10.49
N TRP A 631 -19.40 3.86 11.33
CA TRP A 631 -20.69 3.25 11.06
C TRP A 631 -21.73 4.30 10.69
N ASP A 632 -21.32 5.54 10.40
CA ASP A 632 -22.25 6.60 10.03
C ASP A 632 -23.00 6.24 8.75
N PRO A 633 -24.25 6.71 8.60
CA PRO A 633 -25.03 6.46 7.41
C PRO A 633 -24.31 6.97 6.18
N HIS A 634 -24.41 6.23 5.07
CA HIS A 634 -23.91 6.68 3.78
C HIS A 634 -24.65 7.99 3.42
N LEU A 635 -23.89 9.08 3.31
CA LEU A 635 -24.36 10.39 2.85
C LEU A 635 -24.81 10.32 1.39
#